data_AF-A0A427YL30-F1
#
_entry.id   AF-A0A427YL30-F1
#
_cell.length_a   1.000
_cell.length_b   1.000
_cell.length_c   1.000
_cell.angle_alpha   90.00
_cell.angle_beta   90.00
_cell.angle_gamma   90.00
#
_symmetry.space_group_name_H-M   'P 1'
#
loop_
_entity.id
_entity.type
_entity.pdbx_description
1 polymer ?
#
loop_
_entity_poly.entity_id
_entity_poly.type
_entity_poly.pdbx_seq_one_letter_code
_entity_poly.pdbx_strand_id
1 'polypeptide(L)'
;METRLTLPPHLLETIKQLVIADVELPSDLRRDLDAAVSSATVVAVEAQRAVPDTERERERTDDNSKSDHREGSEALGGAEEVVPPTIDVEVLEQLSKWATSNDGRALLNRKRLDPSNYLLISLLAGTEVYLPPSQRDRLLASQNPEKPNPYLPSYLSPAAPSFGREFRSLSKQLTTIFNVLFSVFGSAFAVYFAATTGAGWDREHAILLGVLAGCVVGVADGVLVWIFAGRLEKSRKEARERGAEMAKGSAKDGLKGAEQLEEGGEKPGTGEVSTAAETTLEKRKLRLRRRGIGETDD
;
A
#
# COMPACT_ATOMS: atom_id res chain seq x y z
N MET A 1 -11.37 -20.31 2.85
CA MET A 1 -11.03 -19.46 1.68
C MET A 1 -10.26 -20.35 0.74
N GLU A 2 -10.85 -20.68 -0.41
CA GLU A 2 -10.16 -21.47 -1.44
C GLU A 2 -8.95 -20.66 -1.94
N THR A 3 -7.76 -21.26 -1.88
CA THR A 3 -6.55 -20.66 -2.45
C THR A 3 -6.30 -21.35 -3.78
N ARG A 4 -6.42 -20.58 -4.87
CA ARG A 4 -6.17 -21.05 -6.23
C ARG A 4 -4.76 -20.71 -6.67
N LEU A 5 -4.13 -21.64 -7.36
CA LEU A 5 -2.82 -21.48 -7.95
C LEU A 5 -2.93 -21.48 -9.47
N THR A 6 -2.16 -20.63 -10.14
CA THR A 6 -2.00 -20.70 -11.60
C THR A 6 -1.13 -21.89 -11.97
N LEU A 7 -1.56 -22.65 -12.98
CA LEU A 7 -0.83 -23.82 -13.46
C LEU A 7 0.20 -23.44 -14.53
N PRO A 8 1.52 -23.55 -14.26
CA PRO A 8 2.54 -23.38 -15.28
C PRO A 8 2.54 -24.57 -16.27
N PRO A 9 3.04 -24.38 -17.50
CA PRO A 9 2.88 -25.37 -18.58
C PRO A 9 3.52 -26.74 -18.29
N HIS A 10 4.63 -26.80 -17.53
CA HIS A 10 5.28 -28.06 -17.18
C HIS A 10 4.46 -28.91 -16.18
N LEU A 11 3.75 -28.27 -15.25
CA LEU A 11 2.86 -28.99 -14.33
C LEU A 11 1.59 -29.45 -15.03
N LEU A 12 1.04 -28.63 -15.92
CA LEU A 12 -0.08 -28.99 -16.79
C LEU A 12 0.25 -30.26 -17.60
N GLU A 13 1.46 -30.34 -18.17
CA GLU A 13 1.95 -31.53 -18.87
C GLU A 13 2.13 -32.74 -17.93
N THR A 14 2.70 -32.53 -16.73
CA THR A 14 2.89 -33.60 -15.73
C THR A 14 1.56 -34.20 -15.24
N ILE A 15 0.53 -33.36 -15.08
CA ILE A 15 -0.84 -33.79 -14.74
C ILE A 15 -1.50 -34.48 -15.93
N LYS A 16 -1.36 -33.94 -17.16
CA LYS A 16 -1.83 -34.61 -18.39
C LYS A 16 -1.25 -36.01 -18.54
N GLN A 17 0.04 -36.20 -18.30
CA GLN A 17 0.68 -37.52 -18.35
C GLN A 17 0.08 -38.49 -17.32
N LEU A 18 -0.26 -38.02 -16.11
CA LEU A 18 -0.93 -38.83 -15.10
C LEU A 18 -2.35 -39.26 -15.52
N VAL A 19 -3.12 -38.33 -16.09
CA VAL A 19 -4.49 -38.58 -16.61
C VAL A 19 -4.45 -39.54 -17.81
N ILE A 20 -3.57 -39.29 -18.79
CA ILE A 20 -3.40 -40.11 -20.00
C ILE A 20 -2.90 -41.52 -19.66
N ALA A 21 -2.06 -41.66 -18.62
CA ALA A 21 -1.58 -42.96 -18.16
C ALA A 21 -2.70 -43.83 -17.57
N ASP A 22 -3.92 -43.31 -17.34
CA ASP A 22 -5.07 -43.99 -16.74
C ASP A 22 -4.65 -44.79 -15.49
N VAL A 23 -4.21 -44.03 -14.49
CA VAL A 23 -3.89 -44.56 -13.16
C VAL A 23 -5.15 -44.56 -12.31
N GLU A 24 -5.30 -45.59 -11.46
CA GLU A 24 -6.39 -45.70 -10.48
C GLU A 24 -6.23 -44.63 -9.37
N LEU A 25 -6.68 -43.42 -9.69
CA LEU A 25 -6.78 -42.27 -8.80
C LEU A 25 -8.12 -42.34 -8.03
N PRO A 26 -8.20 -41.79 -6.80
CA PRO A 26 -9.49 -41.54 -6.14
C PRO A 26 -10.44 -40.75 -7.05
N SER A 27 -11.73 -41.08 -7.03
CA SER A 27 -12.74 -40.51 -7.94
C SER A 27 -12.75 -38.98 -7.94
N ASP A 28 -12.65 -38.40 -6.75
CA ASP A 28 -12.79 -36.97 -6.52
C ASP A 28 -11.56 -36.25 -7.07
N LEU A 29 -10.37 -36.76 -6.74
CA LEU A 29 -9.09 -36.29 -7.27
C LEU A 29 -9.04 -36.38 -8.81
N ARG A 30 -9.51 -37.48 -9.41
CA ARG A 30 -9.54 -37.65 -10.86
C ARG A 30 -10.42 -36.58 -11.51
N ARG A 31 -11.65 -36.40 -11.02
CA ARG A 31 -12.60 -35.40 -11.53
C ARG A 31 -12.03 -33.99 -11.45
N ASP A 32 -11.38 -33.63 -10.35
CA ASP A 32 -10.90 -32.27 -10.11
C ASP A 32 -9.63 -31.98 -10.94
N LEU A 33 -8.77 -32.99 -11.18
CA LEU A 33 -7.65 -32.90 -12.13
C LEU A 33 -8.13 -32.83 -13.59
N ASP A 34 -9.13 -33.63 -13.98
CA ASP A 34 -9.73 -33.59 -15.32
C ASP A 34 -10.38 -32.22 -15.59
N ALA A 35 -11.03 -31.62 -14.59
CA ALA A 35 -11.58 -30.27 -14.68
C ALA A 35 -10.48 -29.20 -14.87
N ALA A 36 -9.39 -29.29 -14.10
CA ALA A 36 -8.25 -28.37 -14.23
C ALA A 36 -7.59 -28.47 -15.63
N VAL A 37 -7.31 -29.68 -16.12
CA VAL A 37 -6.75 -29.91 -17.47
C VAL A 37 -7.70 -29.43 -18.58
N SER A 38 -9.00 -29.62 -18.40
CA SER A 38 -10.01 -29.16 -19.35
C SER A 38 -10.04 -27.63 -19.43
N SER A 39 -10.06 -26.94 -18.28
CA SER A 39 -10.03 -25.47 -18.22
C SER A 39 -8.80 -24.90 -18.94
N ALA A 40 -7.63 -25.52 -18.75
CA ALA A 40 -6.38 -25.09 -19.36
C ALA A 40 -6.35 -25.28 -20.89
N THR A 41 -7.09 -26.25 -21.40
CA THR A 41 -7.15 -26.54 -22.83
C THR A 41 -8.01 -25.50 -23.56
N VAL A 42 -9.09 -25.01 -22.94
CA VAL A 42 -9.91 -23.91 -23.49
C VAL A 42 -9.07 -22.64 -23.64
N VAL A 43 -8.41 -22.22 -22.55
CA VAL A 43 -7.56 -21.01 -22.51
C VAL A 43 -6.46 -21.03 -23.57
N ALA A 44 -5.82 -22.19 -23.79
CA ALA A 44 -4.78 -22.33 -24.80
C ALA A 44 -5.30 -22.15 -26.24
N VAL A 45 -6.52 -22.60 -26.53
CA VAL A 45 -7.16 -22.44 -27.85
C VAL A 45 -7.62 -21.00 -28.08
N GLU A 46 -8.14 -20.34 -27.05
CA GLU A 46 -8.53 -18.93 -27.11
C GLU A 46 -7.31 -18.01 -27.29
N ALA A 47 -6.23 -18.24 -26.54
CA ALA A 47 -4.98 -17.48 -26.69
C ALA A 47 -4.38 -17.59 -28.10
N GLN A 48 -4.53 -18.75 -28.78
CA GLN A 48 -4.08 -18.92 -30.17
C GLN A 48 -4.99 -18.22 -31.18
N ARG A 49 -6.30 -18.09 -30.90
CA ARG A 49 -7.25 -17.32 -31.74
C ARG A 49 -7.13 -15.81 -31.54
N ALA A 50 -6.71 -15.38 -30.35
CA ALA A 50 -6.57 -13.98 -29.97
C ALA A 50 -5.27 -13.32 -30.49
N VAL A 51 -4.51 -14.00 -31.38
CA VAL A 51 -3.43 -13.37 -32.15
C VAL A 51 -4.06 -12.76 -33.42
N PRO A 52 -4.30 -11.44 -33.48
CA PRO A 52 -4.78 -10.82 -34.71
C PRO A 52 -3.75 -10.97 -35.84
N ASP A 53 -4.23 -11.07 -37.08
CA ASP A 53 -3.45 -11.06 -38.33
C ASP A 53 -2.78 -9.69 -38.62
N THR A 54 -2.17 -9.09 -37.60
CA THR A 54 -1.53 -7.76 -37.63
C THR A 54 -0.35 -7.64 -38.60
N GLU A 55 0.14 -8.75 -39.16
CA GLU A 55 1.16 -8.72 -40.21
C GLU A 55 0.62 -8.31 -41.59
N ARG A 56 -0.71 -8.27 -41.80
CA ARG A 56 -1.31 -7.90 -43.10
C ARG A 56 -1.62 -6.41 -43.31
N GLU A 57 -1.50 -5.55 -42.30
CA GLU A 57 -1.80 -4.12 -42.43
C GLU A 57 -0.57 -3.22 -42.67
N ARG A 58 0.65 -3.75 -42.65
CA ARG A 58 1.89 -2.94 -42.84
C ARG A 58 2.22 -2.52 -44.27
N GLU A 59 1.39 -2.84 -45.27
CA GLU A 59 1.71 -2.59 -46.69
C GLU A 59 0.83 -1.52 -47.38
N ARG A 60 -0.10 -0.85 -46.66
CA ARG A 60 -0.93 0.22 -47.24
C ARG A 60 -1.28 1.32 -46.24
N THR A 61 -0.54 2.42 -46.25
CA THR A 61 -0.98 3.74 -46.74
C THR A 61 0.00 4.85 -46.30
N ASP A 62 0.96 5.17 -47.17
CA ASP A 62 1.48 6.54 -47.25
C ASP A 62 0.47 7.37 -48.05
N ASP A 63 -0.53 7.96 -47.39
CA ASP A 63 -1.14 9.20 -47.92
C ASP A 63 -1.88 10.04 -46.85
N ASN A 64 -1.22 11.12 -46.46
CA ASN A 64 -1.79 12.46 -46.32
C ASN A 64 -3.31 12.60 -46.10
N SER A 65 -3.75 12.87 -44.86
CA SER A 65 -4.68 13.99 -44.63
C SER A 65 -4.77 14.41 -43.16
N LYS A 66 -5.02 15.71 -42.99
CA LYS A 66 -5.15 16.43 -41.72
C LYS A 66 -6.64 16.67 -41.46
N SER A 67 -7.22 16.00 -40.46
CA SER A 67 -8.58 16.33 -40.00
C SER A 67 -8.81 16.04 -38.50
N ASP A 68 -9.19 17.12 -37.83
CA ASP A 68 -10.14 17.28 -36.73
C ASP A 68 -10.28 16.25 -35.59
N HIS A 69 -10.23 16.81 -34.37
CA HIS A 69 -10.72 16.22 -33.14
C HIS A 69 -12.14 15.67 -33.30
N ARG A 70 -12.27 14.35 -33.16
CA ARG A 70 -13.53 13.69 -32.88
C ARG A 70 -13.38 12.91 -31.59
N GLU A 71 -14.13 13.31 -30.57
CA GLU A 71 -14.16 12.61 -29.29
C GLU A 71 -14.73 11.20 -29.52
N GLY A 72 -13.82 10.23 -29.56
CA GLY A 72 -14.15 8.82 -29.74
C GLY A 72 -14.84 8.31 -28.48
N SER A 73 -16.17 8.15 -28.56
CA SER A 73 -16.95 7.36 -27.61
C SER A 73 -16.23 6.04 -27.35
N GLU A 74 -15.77 5.83 -26.11
CA GLU A 74 -15.18 4.57 -25.65
C GLU A 74 -16.23 3.46 -25.70
N ALA A 75 -16.38 2.85 -26.87
CA ALA A 75 -17.08 1.59 -27.03
C ALA A 75 -16.26 0.55 -26.26
N LEU A 76 -16.65 0.33 -25.00
CA LEU A 76 -16.18 -0.73 -24.13
C LEU A 76 -16.53 -2.09 -24.74
N GLY A 77 -15.80 -2.48 -25.79
CA GLY A 77 -15.61 -3.87 -26.14
C GLY A 77 -14.94 -4.52 -24.93
N GLY A 78 -15.74 -5.22 -24.13
CA GLY A 78 -15.24 -5.98 -23.01
C GLY A 78 -14.24 -7.00 -23.55
N ALA A 79 -12.95 -6.72 -23.39
CA ALA A 79 -11.90 -7.68 -23.66
C ALA A 79 -12.19 -8.87 -22.75
N GLU A 80 -12.64 -9.97 -23.36
CA GLU A 80 -13.04 -11.18 -22.66
C GLU A 80 -11.85 -11.65 -21.83
N GLU A 81 -11.99 -11.57 -20.50
CA GLU A 81 -10.85 -11.67 -19.61
C GLU A 81 -10.36 -13.12 -19.62
N VAL A 82 -9.20 -13.34 -20.24
CA VAL A 82 -8.58 -14.66 -20.35
C VAL A 82 -8.13 -15.13 -18.97
N VAL A 83 -9.03 -15.82 -18.27
CA VAL A 83 -8.77 -16.40 -16.95
C VAL A 83 -7.72 -17.50 -17.11
N PRO A 84 -6.54 -17.42 -16.47
CA PRO A 84 -5.53 -18.47 -16.58
C PRO A 84 -6.02 -19.78 -15.95
N PRO A 85 -5.51 -20.94 -16.38
CA PRO A 85 -5.82 -22.21 -15.74
C PRO A 85 -5.42 -22.19 -14.27
N THR A 86 -6.38 -22.56 -13.42
CA THR A 86 -6.20 -22.59 -11.97
C THR A 86 -6.56 -23.93 -11.37
N ILE A 87 -5.94 -24.25 -10.24
CA ILE A 87 -6.22 -25.43 -9.42
C ILE A 87 -6.20 -25.04 -7.94
N ASP A 88 -7.04 -25.67 -7.13
CA ASP A 88 -7.05 -25.46 -5.69
C ASP A 88 -5.88 -26.20 -5.01
N VAL A 89 -5.26 -25.56 -4.02
CA VAL A 89 -4.12 -26.12 -3.26
C VAL A 89 -4.45 -27.49 -2.66
N GLU A 90 -5.69 -27.69 -2.20
CA GLU A 90 -6.14 -28.94 -1.57
C GLU A 90 -6.05 -30.14 -2.51
N VAL A 91 -6.30 -29.95 -3.81
CA VAL A 91 -6.19 -31.02 -4.83
C VAL A 91 -4.72 -31.42 -5.02
N LEU A 92 -3.79 -30.47 -5.06
CA LEU A 92 -2.35 -30.75 -5.14
C LEU A 92 -1.82 -31.43 -3.87
N GLU A 93 -2.32 -31.05 -2.69
CA GLU A 93 -2.01 -31.77 -1.45
C GLU A 93 -2.51 -33.21 -1.47
N GLN A 94 -3.75 -33.45 -1.90
CA GLN A 94 -4.31 -34.80 -2.00
C GLN A 94 -3.54 -35.64 -3.01
N LEU A 95 -3.18 -35.07 -4.17
CA LEU A 95 -2.33 -35.73 -5.17
C LEU A 95 -0.96 -36.10 -4.59
N SER A 96 -0.31 -35.18 -3.86
CA SER A 96 0.97 -35.48 -3.21
C SER A 96 0.86 -36.51 -2.08
N LYS A 97 -0.22 -36.50 -1.30
CA LYS A 97 -0.49 -37.52 -0.26
C LYS A 97 -0.68 -38.90 -0.90
N TRP A 98 -1.46 -38.98 -1.98
CA TRP A 98 -1.66 -40.21 -2.75
C TRP A 98 -0.35 -40.70 -3.40
N ALA A 99 0.42 -39.83 -4.07
CA ALA A 99 1.69 -40.18 -4.70
C ALA A 99 2.80 -40.58 -3.69
N THR A 100 2.64 -40.21 -2.43
CA THR A 100 3.52 -40.63 -1.32
C THR A 100 3.10 -41.97 -0.70
N SER A 101 1.85 -42.38 -0.87
CA SER A 101 1.34 -43.67 -0.38
C SER A 101 2.03 -44.86 -1.06
N ASN A 102 2.07 -46.01 -0.39
CA ASN A 102 2.68 -47.22 -0.96
C ASN A 102 1.98 -47.67 -2.25
N ASP A 103 0.65 -47.60 -2.28
CA ASP A 103 -0.17 -48.02 -3.41
C ASP A 103 0.02 -47.07 -4.60
N GLY A 104 -0.04 -45.76 -4.36
CA GLY A 104 0.23 -44.73 -5.38
C GLY A 104 1.63 -44.85 -5.97
N ARG A 105 2.66 -45.06 -5.14
CA ARG A 105 4.04 -45.33 -5.59
C ARG A 105 4.14 -46.59 -6.45
N ALA A 106 3.50 -47.68 -6.03
CA ALA A 106 3.51 -48.93 -6.81
C ALA A 106 2.83 -48.76 -8.18
N LEU A 107 1.71 -48.04 -8.24
CA LEU A 107 0.99 -47.74 -9.48
C LEU A 107 1.77 -46.82 -10.41
N LEU A 108 2.37 -45.73 -9.90
CA LEU A 108 3.22 -44.81 -10.66
C LEU A 108 4.44 -45.54 -11.25
N ASN A 109 5.16 -46.30 -10.42
CA ASN A 109 6.30 -47.11 -10.86
C ASN A 109 5.91 -48.15 -11.93
N ARG A 110 4.74 -48.80 -11.79
CA ARG A 110 4.20 -49.75 -12.80
C ARG A 110 3.95 -49.07 -14.15
N LYS A 111 3.57 -47.79 -14.16
CA LYS A 111 3.35 -46.97 -15.35
C LYS A 111 4.60 -46.22 -15.81
N ARG A 112 5.75 -46.43 -15.16
CA ARG A 112 7.05 -45.75 -15.40
C ARG A 112 7.03 -44.23 -15.17
N LEU A 113 6.13 -43.76 -14.30
CA LEU A 113 6.07 -42.38 -13.83
C LEU A 113 6.89 -42.26 -12.53
N ASP A 114 7.73 -41.24 -12.40
CA ASP A 114 8.51 -40.99 -11.18
C ASP A 114 7.62 -40.34 -10.09
N PRO A 115 7.44 -40.98 -8.92
CA PRO A 115 6.69 -40.39 -7.81
C PRO A 115 7.23 -39.05 -7.32
N SER A 116 8.52 -38.77 -7.54
CA SER A 116 9.20 -37.53 -7.12
C SER A 116 8.63 -36.27 -7.81
N ASN A 117 8.11 -36.42 -9.03
CA ASN A 117 7.48 -35.32 -9.78
C ASN A 117 6.12 -34.93 -9.22
N TYR A 118 5.48 -35.81 -8.43
CA TYR A 118 4.17 -35.60 -7.82
C TYR A 118 4.24 -35.25 -6.33
N LEU A 119 5.43 -34.98 -5.79
CA LEU A 119 5.59 -34.42 -4.46
C LEU A 119 5.11 -32.97 -4.43
N LEU A 120 4.52 -32.51 -3.32
CA LEU A 120 3.97 -31.16 -3.17
C LEU A 120 4.98 -30.07 -3.52
N ILE A 121 6.26 -30.24 -3.17
CA ILE A 121 7.33 -29.28 -3.51
C ILE A 121 7.51 -29.17 -5.04
N SER A 122 7.49 -30.30 -5.75
CA SER A 122 7.54 -30.35 -7.22
C SER A 122 6.28 -29.76 -7.84
N LEU A 123 5.10 -30.07 -7.28
CA LEU A 123 3.80 -29.56 -7.74
C LEU A 123 3.55 -28.07 -7.43
N LEU A 124 4.31 -27.46 -6.52
CA LEU A 124 4.29 -26.02 -6.26
C LEU A 124 5.42 -25.27 -6.99
N ALA A 125 6.35 -25.98 -7.64
CA ALA A 125 7.49 -25.38 -8.32
C ALA A 125 7.04 -24.61 -9.57
N GLY A 126 7.04 -23.27 -9.46
CA GLY A 126 6.63 -22.37 -10.54
C GLY A 126 5.13 -22.10 -10.60
N THR A 127 4.34 -22.52 -9.60
CA THR A 127 2.96 -22.03 -9.44
C THR A 127 2.95 -20.63 -8.82
N GLU A 128 2.08 -19.75 -9.29
CA GLU A 128 1.81 -18.47 -8.63
C GLU A 128 0.44 -18.51 -7.95
N VAL A 129 0.21 -17.68 -6.92
CA VAL A 129 -1.13 -17.55 -6.34
C VAL A 129 -2.01 -16.80 -7.33
N TYR A 130 -3.12 -17.40 -7.74
CA TYR A 130 -4.08 -16.72 -8.60
C TYR A 130 -4.80 -15.64 -7.80
N LEU A 131 -4.63 -14.39 -8.25
CA LEU A 131 -5.38 -13.25 -7.74
C LEU A 131 -6.39 -12.81 -8.80
N PRO A 132 -7.68 -12.67 -8.44
CA PRO A 132 -8.65 -12.01 -9.28
C PRO A 132 -8.17 -10.61 -9.72
N PRO A 133 -8.54 -10.12 -10.91
CA PRO A 133 -8.09 -8.82 -11.45
C PRO A 133 -8.33 -7.68 -10.46
N SER A 134 -9.51 -7.65 -9.87
CA SER A 134 -9.95 -6.66 -8.88
C SER A 134 -9.13 -6.67 -7.57
N GLN A 135 -8.39 -7.74 -7.29
CA GLN A 135 -7.44 -7.84 -6.19
C GLN A 135 -6.00 -7.56 -6.66
N ARG A 136 -5.63 -8.03 -7.85
CA ARG A 136 -4.34 -7.72 -8.49
C ARG A 136 -4.15 -6.21 -8.64
N ASP A 137 -5.15 -5.47 -9.10
CA ASP A 137 -5.11 -4.01 -9.22
C ASP A 137 -4.92 -3.32 -7.86
N ARG A 138 -5.53 -3.87 -6.79
CA ARG A 138 -5.35 -3.35 -5.42
C ARG A 138 -3.92 -3.59 -4.93
N LEU A 139 -3.33 -4.75 -5.22
CA LEU A 139 -1.93 -5.02 -4.88
C LEU A 139 -0.96 -4.17 -5.71
N LEU A 140 -1.17 -4.04 -7.02
CA LEU A 140 -0.36 -3.17 -7.88
C LEU A 140 -0.46 -1.70 -7.44
N ALA A 141 -1.66 -1.22 -7.10
CA ALA A 141 -1.86 0.10 -6.50
C ALA A 141 -1.13 0.26 -5.15
N SER A 142 -0.96 -0.83 -4.38
CA SER A 142 -0.18 -0.82 -3.13
C SER A 142 1.34 -0.93 -3.32
N GLN A 143 1.80 -1.52 -4.42
CA GLN A 143 3.22 -1.64 -4.76
C GLN A 143 3.81 -0.36 -5.36
N ASN A 144 2.99 0.50 -5.97
CA ASN A 144 3.43 1.79 -6.52
C ASN A 144 3.98 2.72 -5.42
N PRO A 145 5.30 2.96 -5.33
CA PRO A 145 5.89 3.69 -4.20
C PRO A 145 5.55 5.19 -4.18
N GLU A 146 5.05 5.71 -5.31
CA GLU A 146 4.67 7.12 -5.46
C GLU A 146 3.26 7.43 -4.96
N LYS A 147 2.35 6.44 -4.92
CA LYS A 147 0.97 6.63 -4.44
C LYS A 147 0.86 6.20 -2.98
N PRO A 148 0.51 7.11 -2.04
CA PRO A 148 0.30 6.73 -0.66
C PRO A 148 -0.89 5.78 -0.56
N ASN A 149 -0.64 4.54 -0.12
CA ASN A 149 -1.66 3.51 0.02
C ASN A 149 -2.77 3.99 0.98
N PRO A 150 -4.04 4.14 0.52
CA PRO A 150 -5.12 4.68 1.35
C PRO A 150 -5.54 3.75 2.49
N TYR A 151 -5.13 2.48 2.45
CA TYR A 151 -5.46 1.47 3.47
C TYR A 151 -4.37 1.30 4.54
N LEU A 152 -3.16 1.83 4.31
CA LEU A 152 -2.10 1.83 5.31
C LEU A 152 -2.03 3.20 6.00
N PRO A 153 -1.99 3.25 7.35
CA PRO A 153 -1.74 4.49 8.06
C PRO A 153 -0.41 5.12 7.59
N SER A 154 -0.40 6.45 7.41
CA SER A 154 0.75 7.20 6.87
C SER A 154 2.05 7.12 7.71
N TYR A 155 2.04 6.41 8.84
CA TYR A 155 3.21 6.11 9.67
C TYR A 155 3.76 4.68 9.49
N LEU A 156 3.02 3.77 8.84
CA LEU A 156 3.46 2.39 8.54
C LEU A 156 3.97 2.20 7.11
N SER A 157 3.62 3.10 6.19
CA SER A 157 4.27 3.16 4.88
C SER A 157 5.54 4.02 5.00
N PRO A 158 6.76 3.43 4.88
CA PRO A 158 7.98 4.19 4.69
C PRO A 158 8.00 4.75 3.25
N ALA A 159 7.13 5.72 2.99
CA ALA A 159 7.11 6.44 1.73
C ALA A 159 8.48 7.10 1.54
N ALA A 160 9.13 6.84 0.41
CA ALA A 160 10.38 7.47 0.05
C ALA A 160 10.24 9.01 0.17
N PRO A 161 11.29 9.75 0.57
CA PRO A 161 11.22 11.20 0.66
C PRO A 161 10.94 11.79 -0.72
N SER A 162 9.66 12.10 -0.98
CA SER A 162 9.27 12.63 -2.28
C SER A 162 9.80 14.05 -2.42
N PHE A 163 10.45 14.33 -3.55
CA PHE A 163 11.04 15.64 -3.87
C PHE A 163 10.08 16.82 -3.58
N GLY A 164 8.78 16.63 -3.80
CA GLY A 164 7.74 17.62 -3.50
C GLY A 164 7.58 17.99 -2.02
N ARG A 165 7.88 17.08 -1.07
CA ARG A 165 7.89 17.40 0.37
C ARG A 165 9.10 18.25 0.75
N GLU A 166 10.28 17.90 0.24
CA GLU A 166 11.52 18.64 0.49
C GLU A 166 11.42 20.05 -0.09
N PHE A 167 11.05 20.16 -1.37
CA PHE A 167 10.84 21.45 -2.04
C PHE A 167 9.86 22.34 -1.27
N ARG A 168 8.71 21.81 -0.83
CA ARG A 168 7.71 22.58 -0.07
C ARG A 168 8.20 23.01 1.32
N SER A 169 9.15 22.27 1.92
CA SER A 169 9.79 22.67 3.16
C SER A 169 10.84 23.78 2.93
N LEU A 170 11.63 23.67 1.87
CA LEU A 170 12.60 24.68 1.43
C LEU A 170 11.91 26.00 1.06
N SER A 171 10.80 25.97 0.31
CA SER A 171 10.03 27.18 -0.02
C SER A 171 9.58 27.92 1.24
N LYS A 172 9.07 27.20 2.25
CA LYS A 172 8.65 27.80 3.53
C LYS A 172 9.83 28.43 4.26
N GLN A 173 10.97 27.75 4.31
CA GLN A 173 12.19 28.27 4.94
C GLN A 173 12.70 29.53 4.22
N LEU A 174 12.70 29.54 2.88
CA LEU A 174 13.02 30.71 2.08
C LEU A 174 12.07 31.88 2.37
N THR A 175 10.75 31.68 2.40
CA THR A 175 9.79 32.73 2.77
C THR A 175 10.07 33.29 4.17
N THR A 176 10.41 32.45 5.14
CA THR A 176 10.79 32.91 6.49
C THR A 176 12.06 33.76 6.46
N ILE A 177 13.09 33.35 5.73
CA ILE A 177 14.34 34.11 5.58
C ILE A 177 14.07 35.47 4.90
N PHE A 178 13.30 35.50 3.82
CA PHE A 178 12.96 36.76 3.14
C PHE A 178 12.16 37.72 4.04
N ASN A 179 11.24 37.22 4.86
CA ASN A 179 10.51 38.06 5.83
C ASN A 179 11.45 38.70 6.86
N VAL A 180 12.43 37.95 7.40
CA VAL A 180 13.42 38.49 8.35
C VAL A 180 14.35 39.50 7.66
N LEU A 181 14.82 39.22 6.45
CA LEU A 181 15.62 40.19 5.68
C LEU A 181 14.83 41.48 5.41
N PHE A 182 13.56 41.37 5.03
CA PHE A 182 12.70 42.54 4.78
C PHE A 182 12.39 43.33 6.06
N SER A 183 12.24 42.66 7.21
CA SER A 183 12.14 43.28 8.55
C SER A 183 13.37 44.14 8.86
N VAL A 184 14.57 43.57 8.71
CA VAL A 184 15.85 44.24 9.02
C VAL A 184 16.15 45.39 8.05
N PHE A 185 16.04 45.17 6.73
CA PHE A 185 16.29 46.22 5.75
C PHE A 185 15.19 47.30 5.74
N GLY A 186 13.93 46.91 5.91
CA GLY A 186 12.80 47.84 5.95
C GLY A 186 12.88 48.78 7.17
N SER A 187 13.23 48.26 8.34
CA SER A 187 13.43 49.09 9.55
C SER A 187 14.66 50.01 9.43
N ALA A 188 15.80 49.51 8.96
CA ALA A 188 17.00 50.32 8.72
C ALA A 188 16.74 51.45 7.71
N PHE A 189 16.05 51.16 6.61
CA PHE A 189 15.69 52.15 5.58
C PHE A 189 14.67 53.17 6.11
N ALA A 190 13.65 52.74 6.85
CA ALA A 190 12.66 53.63 7.45
C ALA A 190 13.30 54.62 8.45
N VAL A 191 14.24 54.15 9.29
CA VAL A 191 14.98 55.02 10.23
C VAL A 191 15.89 55.99 9.47
N TYR A 192 16.62 55.53 8.46
CA TYR A 192 17.44 56.42 7.60
C TYR A 192 16.59 57.49 6.90
N PHE A 193 15.44 57.12 6.34
CA PHE A 193 14.54 58.04 5.65
C PHE A 193 13.92 59.05 6.62
N ALA A 194 13.50 58.62 7.82
CA ALA A 194 12.98 59.51 8.85
C ALA A 194 14.04 60.49 9.38
N ALA A 195 15.28 60.03 9.59
CA ALA A 195 16.38 60.88 10.04
C ALA A 195 16.78 61.94 8.98
N THR A 196 16.85 61.55 7.71
CA THR A 196 17.22 62.46 6.62
C THR A 196 16.11 63.44 6.22
N THR A 197 14.85 63.01 6.16
CA THR A 197 13.73 63.85 5.69
C THR A 197 12.96 64.55 6.79
N GLY A 198 12.79 63.92 7.97
CA GLY A 198 12.01 64.47 9.08
C GLY A 198 12.85 65.25 10.08
N ALA A 199 14.02 64.72 10.46
CA ALA A 199 14.88 65.33 11.48
C ALA A 199 15.97 66.27 10.91
N GLY A 200 16.23 66.22 9.59
CA GLY A 200 17.24 67.04 8.93
C GLY A 200 18.68 66.71 9.34
N TRP A 201 18.94 65.47 9.77
CA TRP A 201 20.28 65.05 10.21
C TRP A 201 21.22 64.81 9.03
N ASP A 202 22.52 65.05 9.26
CA ASP A 202 23.55 64.71 8.30
C ASP A 202 23.53 63.23 7.94
N ARG A 203 23.83 62.93 6.67
CA ARG A 203 23.73 61.58 6.09
C ARG A 203 24.56 60.55 6.87
N GLU A 204 25.69 60.96 7.41
CA GLU A 204 26.59 60.13 8.22
C GLU A 204 25.90 59.64 9.50
N HIS A 205 25.24 60.53 10.24
CA HIS A 205 24.48 60.19 11.44
C HIS A 205 23.20 59.40 11.12
N ALA A 206 22.53 59.71 10.01
CA ALA A 206 21.36 58.95 9.56
C ALA A 206 21.71 57.50 9.17
N ILE A 207 22.86 57.28 8.52
CA ILE A 207 23.35 55.92 8.19
C ILE A 207 23.70 55.15 9.47
N LEU A 208 24.42 55.78 10.42
CA LEU A 208 24.75 55.17 11.71
C LEU A 208 23.50 54.73 12.48
N LEU A 209 22.46 55.58 12.53
CA LEU A 209 21.17 55.21 13.14
C LEU A 209 20.48 54.06 12.39
N GLY A 210 20.44 54.09 11.06
CA GLY A 210 19.81 53.04 10.26
C GLY A 210 20.48 51.67 10.48
N VAL A 211 21.82 51.63 10.51
CA VAL A 211 22.59 50.41 10.81
C VAL A 211 22.35 49.94 12.23
N LEU A 212 22.32 50.84 13.22
CA LEU A 212 22.05 50.50 14.61
C LEU A 212 20.64 49.91 14.78
N ALA A 213 19.62 50.53 14.17
CA ALA A 213 18.25 50.05 14.20
C ALA A 213 18.10 48.66 13.55
N GLY A 214 18.69 48.47 12.37
CA GLY A 214 18.72 47.16 11.70
C GLY A 214 19.42 46.09 12.53
N CYS A 215 20.49 46.44 13.26
CA CYS A 215 21.18 45.53 14.17
C CYS A 215 20.29 45.11 15.35
N VAL A 216 19.59 46.05 16.00
CA VAL A 216 18.66 45.76 17.10
C VAL A 216 17.50 44.86 16.64
N VAL A 217 16.91 45.15 15.47
CA VAL A 217 15.84 44.32 14.88
C VAL A 217 16.36 42.93 14.52
N GLY A 218 17.55 42.82 13.92
CA GLY A 218 18.18 41.55 13.58
C GLY A 218 18.48 40.67 14.79
N VAL A 219 18.89 41.26 15.92
CA VAL A 219 19.06 40.52 17.19
C VAL A 219 17.71 40.04 17.73
N ALA A 220 16.67 40.87 17.68
CA ALA A 220 15.33 40.49 18.14
C ALA A 220 14.73 39.33 17.32
N ASP A 221 14.77 39.41 15.98
CA ASP A 221 14.33 38.34 15.09
C ASP A 221 15.20 37.08 15.26
N GLY A 222 16.51 37.22 15.48
CA GLY A 222 17.43 36.10 15.76
C GLY A 222 17.07 35.32 17.03
N VAL A 223 16.75 36.02 18.12
CA VAL A 223 16.27 35.38 19.37
C VAL A 223 14.94 34.67 19.16
N LEU A 224 14.01 35.28 18.40
CA LEU A 224 12.72 34.67 18.08
C LEU A 224 12.87 33.37 17.27
N VAL A 225 13.74 33.37 16.26
CA VAL A 225 14.08 32.18 15.45
C VAL A 225 14.72 31.09 16.32
N TRP A 226 15.61 31.45 17.25
CA TRP A 226 16.25 30.49 18.16
C TRP A 226 15.23 29.81 19.10
N ILE A 227 14.32 30.59 19.70
CA ILE A 227 13.22 30.05 20.53
C ILE A 227 12.32 29.12 19.70
N PHE A 228 12.01 29.51 18.45
CA PHE A 228 11.18 28.71 17.56
C PHE A 228 11.86 27.39 17.17
N ALA A 229 13.16 27.41 16.83
CA ALA A 229 13.95 26.22 16.52
C ALA A 229 13.97 25.23 17.69
N GLY A 230 14.28 25.71 18.90
CA GLY A 230 14.27 24.88 20.11
C GLY A 230 12.89 24.30 20.44
N ARG A 231 11.79 25.00 20.12
CA ARG A 231 10.43 24.47 20.23
C ARG A 231 10.14 23.39 19.17
N LEU A 232 10.63 23.58 17.94
CA LEU A 232 10.43 22.63 16.85
C LEU A 232 11.16 21.31 17.09
N GLU A 233 12.37 21.36 17.65
CA GLU A 233 13.15 20.18 18.04
C GLU A 233 12.46 19.37 19.15
N LYS A 234 11.98 20.05 20.21
CA LYS A 234 11.18 19.41 21.27
C LYS A 234 9.94 18.73 20.71
N SER A 235 9.18 19.42 19.85
CA SER A 235 7.98 18.84 19.21
C SER A 235 8.31 17.64 18.30
N ARG A 236 9.43 17.67 17.56
CA ARG A 236 9.90 16.52 16.77
C ARG A 236 10.31 15.34 17.66
N LYS A 237 10.94 15.61 18.81
CA LYS A 237 11.33 14.58 19.77
C LYS A 237 10.10 13.90 20.38
N GLU A 238 9.14 14.69 20.90
CA GLU A 238 7.87 14.17 21.43
C GLU A 238 7.08 13.37 20.38
N ALA A 239 7.05 13.83 19.12
CA ALA A 239 6.36 13.11 18.05
C ALA A 239 7.03 11.76 17.73
N ARG A 240 8.37 11.69 17.76
CA ARG A 240 9.13 10.43 17.61
C ARG A 240 8.91 9.49 18.79
N GLU A 241 8.89 10.02 20.02
CA GLU A 241 8.64 9.24 21.23
C GLU A 241 7.23 8.64 21.22
N ARG A 242 6.18 9.44 20.95
CA ARG A 242 4.81 8.94 20.79
C ARG A 242 4.68 7.92 19.65
N GLY A 243 5.37 8.13 18.53
CA GLY A 243 5.41 7.17 17.42
C GLY A 243 6.05 5.84 17.83
N ALA A 244 7.14 5.88 18.60
CA ALA A 244 7.81 4.69 19.13
C ALA A 244 6.97 3.97 20.21
N GLU A 245 6.20 4.69 21.03
CA GLU A 245 5.24 4.10 21.98
C GLU A 245 4.11 3.37 21.24
N MET A 246 3.50 4.01 20.23
CA MET A 246 2.46 3.38 19.41
C MET A 246 2.98 2.13 18.69
N ALA A 247 4.21 2.17 18.17
CA ALA A 247 4.85 1.00 17.54
C ALA A 247 5.11 -0.15 18.54
N LYS A 248 5.43 0.15 19.80
CA LYS A 248 5.62 -0.87 20.86
C LYS A 248 4.30 -1.44 21.40
N GLY A 249 3.21 -0.66 21.37
CA GLY A 249 1.92 -1.06 21.94
C GLY A 249 1.30 -2.29 21.26
N SER A 250 1.45 -2.45 19.95
CA SER A 250 0.75 -3.51 19.20
C SER A 250 1.25 -4.94 19.47
N ALA A 251 2.39 -5.12 20.13
CA ALA A 251 2.99 -6.45 20.37
C ALA A 251 2.66 -7.05 21.75
N LYS A 252 2.16 -6.24 22.71
CA LYS A 252 2.08 -6.68 24.12
C LYS A 252 0.68 -7.15 24.55
N ASP A 253 -0.38 -6.65 23.92
CA ASP A 253 -1.77 -6.99 24.28
C ASP A 253 -2.27 -8.29 23.62
N GLY A 254 -1.56 -8.82 22.62
CA GLY A 254 -1.91 -10.08 21.96
C GLY A 254 -1.65 -11.36 22.78
N LEU A 255 -0.90 -11.27 23.88
CA LEU A 255 -0.43 -12.43 24.66
C LEU A 255 -1.18 -12.65 25.99
N LYS A 256 -2.10 -11.76 26.37
CA LYS A 256 -2.93 -11.90 27.59
C LYS A 256 -4.38 -12.30 27.33
N GLY A 257 -4.81 -12.37 26.07
CA GLY A 257 -6.17 -12.79 25.71
C GLY A 257 -6.42 -14.30 25.70
N ALA A 258 -5.37 -15.12 25.80
CA ALA A 258 -5.47 -16.59 25.69
C ALA A 258 -5.63 -17.33 27.02
N GLU A 259 -5.40 -16.65 28.16
CA GLU A 259 -5.34 -17.28 29.49
C GLU A 259 -6.54 -16.92 30.40
N GLN A 260 -7.54 -16.19 29.86
CA GLN A 260 -8.67 -15.67 30.64
C GLN A 260 -10.05 -16.06 30.09
N LEU A 261 -10.13 -17.20 29.39
CA LEU A 261 -11.38 -17.81 28.90
C LEU A 261 -11.82 -19.06 29.67
N GLU A 262 -11.03 -19.54 30.64
CA GLU A 262 -11.40 -20.63 31.55
C GLU A 262 -11.38 -20.21 33.03
N GLU A 263 -12.21 -19.24 33.42
CA GLU A 263 -12.78 -19.23 34.78
C GLU A 263 -14.11 -18.47 34.81
N GLY A 264 -15.18 -19.14 34.36
CA GLY A 264 -16.55 -18.68 34.55
C GLY A 264 -17.00 -18.94 35.99
N GLY A 265 -17.10 -17.88 36.80
CA GLY A 265 -17.56 -17.96 38.19
C GLY A 265 -18.54 -16.85 38.53
N GLU A 266 -19.85 -17.14 38.51
CA GLU A 266 -20.90 -16.20 38.92
C GLU A 266 -20.81 -15.84 40.41
N LYS A 267 -20.90 -14.55 40.74
CA LYS A 267 -21.46 -14.07 42.03
C LYS A 267 -22.26 -12.76 41.85
N PRO A 268 -23.46 -12.62 42.45
CA PRO A 268 -24.26 -11.41 42.39
C PRO A 268 -24.18 -10.51 43.65
N GLY A 269 -24.41 -9.21 43.47
CA GLY A 269 -24.69 -8.23 44.55
C GLY A 269 -23.45 -7.66 45.30
N THR A 270 -23.46 -6.49 45.97
CA THR A 270 -24.53 -5.46 46.22
C THR A 270 -23.88 -4.15 46.74
N GLY A 271 -24.48 -2.97 46.51
CA GLY A 271 -24.26 -1.70 47.28
C GLY A 271 -22.92 -0.95 47.06
N GLU A 272 -22.87 0.30 46.59
CA GLU A 272 -23.27 1.61 47.17
C GLU A 272 -22.08 2.47 47.71
N VAL A 273 -21.82 3.57 46.98
CA VAL A 273 -21.74 4.98 47.45
C VAL A 273 -20.51 5.53 48.23
N SER A 274 -19.98 6.64 47.65
CA SER A 274 -19.11 7.71 48.22
C SER A 274 -17.57 7.47 48.30
N THR A 275 -16.67 8.46 48.12
CA THR A 275 -16.85 9.91 47.81
C THR A 275 -15.67 10.53 47.02
N ALA A 276 -15.96 11.64 46.32
CA ALA A 276 -15.11 12.79 45.93
C ALA A 276 -13.55 12.71 45.91
N ALA A 277 -12.97 12.85 44.71
CA ALA A 277 -11.84 13.75 44.45
C ALA A 277 -11.86 14.20 42.97
N GLU A 278 -11.65 15.49 42.73
CA GLU A 278 -12.04 16.17 41.48
C GLU A 278 -10.81 16.68 40.70
N THR A 279 -10.50 16.06 39.55
CA THR A 279 -9.71 16.70 38.47
C THR A 279 -10.20 16.22 37.10
N THR A 280 -11.01 17.05 36.44
CA THR A 280 -11.64 16.79 35.15
C THR A 280 -10.70 17.00 33.98
N LEU A 281 -10.04 15.92 33.54
CA LEU A 281 -9.50 15.82 32.18
C LEU A 281 -10.49 15.03 31.31
N GLU A 282 -11.29 15.74 30.51
CA GLU A 282 -12.28 15.10 29.64
C GLU A 282 -11.62 14.17 28.61
N LYS A 283 -11.73 12.86 28.85
CA LYS A 283 -11.53 11.85 27.80
C LYS A 283 -12.62 12.04 26.74
N ARG A 284 -12.31 12.76 25.66
CA ARG A 284 -13.14 12.82 24.45
C ARG A 284 -13.45 11.40 23.97
N LYS A 285 -14.66 10.94 24.31
CA LYS A 285 -15.20 9.63 23.94
C LYS A 285 -15.44 9.62 22.44
N LEU A 286 -14.42 9.24 21.66
CA LEU A 286 -14.48 9.07 20.21
C LEU A 286 -15.51 7.99 19.86
N ARG A 287 -16.78 8.41 19.75
CA ARG A 287 -17.84 7.63 19.11
C ARG A 287 -17.50 7.53 17.63
N LEU A 288 -16.79 6.47 17.27
CA LEU A 288 -16.71 5.98 15.90
C LEU A 288 -18.13 5.74 15.41
N ARG A 289 -18.67 6.68 14.63
CA ARG A 289 -19.93 6.52 13.90
C ARG A 289 -19.71 5.39 12.89
N ARG A 290 -20.14 4.18 13.26
CA ARG A 290 -20.26 3.05 12.34
C ARG A 290 -21.19 3.50 11.22
N ARG A 291 -20.63 3.82 10.05
CA ARG A 291 -21.43 4.12 8.86
C ARG A 291 -22.16 2.82 8.52
N GLY A 292 -23.47 2.82 8.67
CA GLY A 292 -24.29 1.75 8.11
C GLY A 292 -24.09 1.77 6.60
N ILE A 293 -23.62 0.65 6.05
CA ILE A 293 -23.81 0.35 4.64
C ILE A 293 -25.30 0.01 4.55
N GLY A 294 -26.05 0.78 3.78
CA GLY A 294 -27.45 0.47 3.53
C GLY A 294 -27.53 -0.75 2.65
N GLU A 295 -28.26 -1.76 3.08
CA GLU A 295 -28.84 -2.75 2.17
C GLU A 295 -29.83 -2.01 1.28
N THR A 296 -29.63 -2.09 -0.03
CA THR A 296 -30.63 -1.77 -1.03
C THR A 296 -31.19 -3.09 -1.53
N ASP A 297 -32.37 -3.46 -1.03
CA ASP A 297 -33.28 -4.36 -1.73
C ASP A 297 -33.94 -3.57 -2.87
N ASP A 298 -33.75 -4.02 -4.11
CA ASP A 298 -34.68 -3.96 -5.26
C ASP A 298 -33.99 -4.52 -6.53
#